data_AF-A0A5R8NSG8-F1
#
_entry.id   AF-A0A5R8NSG8-F1
#
_cell.length_a   1.000
_cell.length_b   1.000
_cell.length_c   1.000
_cell.angle_alpha   90.00
_cell.angle_beta   90.00
_cell.angle_gamma   90.00
#
_symmetry.space_group_name_H-M   'P 1'
#
loop_
_entity.id
_entity.type
_entity.pdbx_description
1 polymer ?
#
loop_
_entity_poly.entity_id
_entity_poly.type
_entity_poly.pdbx_seq_one_letter_code
_entity_poly.pdbx_strand_id
1 'polypeptide(L)'
;MSNTFRAAVVRAPSGPDSIEIVDVPVIEPGPGEVQVAVAAAPVNPTDLGVAGGFFHELGMVVALAPERGWTVTGLARAADERFVRGLGADFVTEAEPGWDAVVDTTSQQVWGLTPVRDGGVFVGVRPNLAPAPERGITVNVLLTQSDRTRLEQLLTLAESGRLPARVHAVLPLAQAADAHRATAEAGMSGRYVLQP
;
A
#
# COMPACT_ATOMS: atom_id res chain seq x y z
N MET A 1 15.04 -9.44 -30.25
CA MET A 1 14.85 -9.15 -28.80
C MET A 1 13.46 -9.66 -28.45
N SER A 2 13.28 -10.29 -27.29
CA SER A 2 11.95 -10.75 -26.86
C SER A 2 10.99 -9.56 -26.80
N ASN A 3 9.80 -9.67 -27.38
CA ASN A 3 8.77 -8.63 -27.29
C ASN A 3 8.01 -8.68 -25.96
N THR A 4 8.51 -9.48 -25.01
CA THR A 4 7.90 -9.70 -23.69
C THR A 4 8.95 -9.66 -22.58
N PHE A 5 8.52 -9.34 -21.37
CA PHE A 5 9.28 -9.47 -20.12
C PHE A 5 8.48 -10.30 -19.10
N ARG A 6 9.18 -10.96 -18.18
CA ARG A 6 8.54 -11.73 -17.10
C ARG A 6 8.12 -10.82 -15.95
N ALA A 7 6.94 -11.03 -15.41
CA ALA A 7 6.41 -10.30 -14.26
C ALA A 7 5.81 -11.26 -13.23
N ALA A 8 5.98 -10.92 -11.95
CA ALA A 8 5.20 -11.51 -10.86
C ALA A 8 3.87 -10.77 -10.76
N VAL A 9 2.75 -11.50 -10.83
CA VAL A 9 1.39 -10.94 -10.87
C VAL A 9 0.51 -11.67 -9.86
N VAL A 10 -0.35 -10.91 -9.19
CA VAL A 10 -1.44 -11.45 -8.35
C VAL A 10 -2.75 -11.14 -9.07
N ARG A 11 -3.46 -12.17 -9.52
CA ARG A 11 -4.79 -12.01 -10.17
C ARG A 11 -5.93 -12.07 -9.16
N ALA A 12 -5.85 -13.03 -8.25
CA ALA A 12 -6.82 -13.27 -7.18
C ALA A 12 -6.04 -13.42 -5.86
N PRO A 13 -6.06 -12.40 -4.98
CA PRO A 13 -5.29 -12.44 -3.75
C PRO A 13 -5.72 -13.59 -2.83
N SER A 14 -4.78 -14.45 -2.44
CA SER A 14 -5.00 -15.54 -1.48
C SER A 14 -3.76 -15.83 -0.62
N GLY A 15 -2.82 -14.89 -0.57
CA GLY A 15 -1.51 -15.03 0.06
C GLY A 15 -0.38 -15.24 -0.95
N PRO A 16 0.83 -15.59 -0.49
CA PRO A 16 2.02 -15.75 -1.34
C PRO A 16 1.84 -16.71 -2.53
N ASP A 17 1.00 -17.73 -2.38
CA ASP A 17 0.77 -18.74 -3.43
C ASP A 17 -0.08 -18.21 -4.60
N SER A 18 -0.67 -17.00 -4.46
CA SER A 18 -1.37 -16.31 -5.55
C SER A 18 -0.44 -15.59 -6.54
N ILE A 19 0.87 -15.60 -6.30
CA ILE A 19 1.87 -14.94 -7.15
C ILE A 19 2.21 -15.85 -8.34
N GLU A 20 1.80 -15.41 -9.53
CA GLU A 20 2.06 -16.06 -10.81
C GLU A 20 3.19 -15.36 -11.57
N ILE A 21 4.07 -16.13 -12.22
CA ILE A 21 5.00 -15.56 -13.20
C ILE A 21 4.40 -15.64 -14.59
N VAL A 22 4.25 -14.49 -15.23
CA VAL A 22 3.66 -14.38 -16.57
C VAL A 22 4.57 -13.59 -17.51
N ASP A 23 4.48 -13.90 -18.80
CA ASP A 23 5.08 -13.07 -19.85
C ASP A 23 4.13 -11.92 -20.21
N VAL A 24 4.65 -10.69 -20.17
CA VAL A 24 3.92 -9.45 -20.46
C VAL A 24 4.56 -8.77 -21.66
N PRO A 25 3.78 -8.28 -22.65
CA PRO A 25 4.33 -7.50 -23.75
C PRO A 25 5.08 -6.26 -23.26
N VAL A 26 6.22 -5.99 -23.87
CA VAL A 26 6.94 -4.72 -23.67
C VAL A 26 6.11 -3.60 -24.30
N ILE A 27 5.87 -2.52 -23.54
CA ILE A 27 5.15 -1.33 -24.01
C ILE A 27 6.18 -0.23 -24.26
N GLU A 28 6.04 0.47 -25.40
CA GLU A 28 6.84 1.65 -25.73
C GLU A 28 6.46 2.83 -24.83
N PRO A 29 7.42 3.50 -24.18
CA PRO A 29 7.11 4.61 -23.27
C PRO A 29 6.52 5.81 -24.02
N GLY A 30 5.47 6.41 -23.46
CA GLY A 30 4.88 7.65 -23.96
C GLY A 30 5.69 8.90 -23.60
N PRO A 31 5.25 10.10 -24.03
CA PRO A 31 5.90 11.35 -23.65
C PRO A 31 5.98 11.54 -22.13
N GLY A 32 7.19 11.66 -21.60
CA GLY A 32 7.45 11.82 -20.16
C GLY A 32 7.62 10.50 -19.40
N GLU A 33 7.52 9.36 -20.07
CA GLU A 33 7.77 8.04 -19.49
C GLU A 33 9.19 7.56 -19.81
N VAL A 34 9.71 6.66 -18.97
CA VAL A 34 11.00 5.99 -19.19
C VAL A 34 10.82 4.49 -19.01
N GLN A 35 11.46 3.72 -19.88
CA GLN A 35 11.52 2.27 -19.73
C GLN A 35 12.72 1.90 -18.85
N VAL A 36 12.49 1.12 -17.79
CA VAL A 36 13.52 0.69 -16.85
C VAL A 36 13.72 -0.81 -16.97
N ALA A 37 14.96 -1.23 -17.29
CA ALA A 37 15.36 -2.62 -17.19
C ALA A 37 15.57 -2.98 -15.71
N VAL A 38 14.67 -3.78 -15.14
CA VAL A 38 14.78 -4.24 -13.76
C VAL A 38 15.97 -5.20 -13.66
N ALA A 39 17.03 -4.81 -12.96
CA ALA A 39 18.16 -5.70 -12.68
C ALA A 39 17.92 -6.59 -11.44
N ALA A 40 17.14 -6.07 -10.49
CA ALA A 40 16.74 -6.76 -9.28
C ALA A 40 15.55 -6.04 -8.61
N ALA A 41 14.76 -6.76 -7.81
CA ALA A 41 13.66 -6.19 -7.01
C ALA A 41 13.66 -6.77 -5.59
N PRO A 42 13.59 -5.95 -4.52
CA PRO A 42 13.48 -6.46 -3.16
C PRO A 42 12.07 -6.96 -2.84
N VAL A 43 11.96 -7.98 -1.99
CA VAL A 43 10.68 -8.40 -1.39
C VAL A 43 10.43 -7.64 -0.10
N ASN A 44 9.23 -7.09 0.04
CA ASN A 44 8.80 -6.27 1.17
C ASN A 44 7.60 -6.92 1.89
N PRO A 45 7.47 -6.75 3.21
CA PRO A 45 6.27 -7.16 3.95
C PRO A 45 4.97 -6.57 3.37
N THR A 46 5.02 -5.37 2.78
CA THR A 46 3.88 -4.74 2.11
C THR A 46 3.37 -5.58 0.92
N ASP A 47 4.25 -6.33 0.25
CA ASP A 47 3.86 -7.17 -0.89
C ASP A 47 2.93 -8.31 -0.43
N LEU A 48 3.07 -8.77 0.82
CA LEU A 48 2.14 -9.73 1.44
C LEU A 48 0.75 -9.11 1.66
N GLY A 49 0.67 -7.81 1.91
CA GLY A 49 -0.61 -7.09 1.97
C GLY A 49 -1.28 -7.01 0.60
N VAL A 50 -0.52 -6.98 -0.50
CA VAL A 50 -1.06 -7.03 -1.86
C VAL A 50 -1.51 -8.46 -2.18
N ALA A 51 -0.60 -9.44 -2.00
CA ALA A 51 -0.85 -10.86 -2.29
C ALA A 51 -1.95 -11.47 -1.39
N GLY A 52 -2.08 -11.02 -0.15
CA GLY A 52 -3.11 -11.42 0.79
C GLY A 52 -4.40 -10.60 0.71
N GLY A 53 -4.47 -9.58 -0.16
CA GLY A 53 -5.70 -8.85 -0.43
C GLY A 53 -6.01 -7.68 0.51
N PHE A 54 -5.21 -7.43 1.55
CA PHE A 54 -5.40 -6.31 2.48
C PHE A 54 -5.58 -4.96 1.76
N PHE A 55 -4.76 -4.65 0.75
CA PHE A 55 -4.90 -3.40 -0.01
C PHE A 55 -6.11 -3.39 -0.95
N HIS A 56 -6.57 -4.56 -1.41
CA HIS A 56 -7.84 -4.67 -2.14
C HIS A 56 -9.01 -4.45 -1.18
N GLU A 57 -8.98 -5.04 0.02
CA GLU A 57 -9.99 -4.85 1.05
C GLU A 57 -10.07 -3.39 1.52
N LEU A 58 -8.95 -2.68 1.64
CA LEU A 58 -8.95 -1.23 1.92
C LEU A 58 -9.72 -0.44 0.85
N GLY A 59 -9.59 -0.80 -0.43
CA GLY A 59 -10.39 -0.24 -1.53
C GLY A 59 -11.84 -0.74 -1.56
N MET A 60 -12.11 -1.89 -0.94
CA MET A 60 -13.44 -2.52 -0.84
C MET A 60 -14.09 -2.34 0.53
N VAL A 61 -13.56 -1.49 1.44
CA VAL A 61 -14.12 -1.27 2.79
C VAL A 61 -15.62 -1.02 2.72
N VAL A 62 -16.05 -0.23 1.74
CA VAL A 62 -17.46 0.06 1.51
C VAL A 62 -18.25 -1.19 1.11
N ALA A 63 -17.73 -2.01 0.19
CA ALA A 63 -18.41 -3.19 -0.32
C ALA A 63 -18.44 -4.36 0.67
N LEU A 64 -17.41 -4.49 1.51
CA LEU A 64 -17.27 -5.58 2.50
C LEU A 64 -17.78 -5.22 3.91
N ALA A 65 -18.13 -3.96 4.15
CA ALA A 65 -18.63 -3.51 5.45
C ALA A 65 -19.89 -4.26 5.91
N PRO A 66 -20.90 -4.54 5.06
CA PRO A 66 -22.07 -5.30 5.48
C PRO A 66 -21.73 -6.70 6.04
N GLU A 67 -20.74 -7.38 5.45
CA GLU A 67 -20.30 -8.72 5.90
C GLU A 67 -19.64 -8.70 7.29
N ARG A 68 -19.07 -7.55 7.67
CA ARG A 68 -18.45 -7.32 8.98
C ARG A 68 -19.40 -6.66 9.98
N GLY A 69 -20.66 -6.42 9.60
CA GLY A 69 -21.66 -5.73 10.41
C GLY A 69 -21.36 -4.24 10.60
N TRP A 70 -20.54 -3.65 9.72
CA TRP A 70 -20.18 -2.24 9.76
C TRP A 70 -21.15 -1.43 8.89
N THR A 71 -21.54 -0.26 9.40
CA THR A 71 -22.19 0.77 8.59
C THR A 71 -21.12 1.73 8.08
N VAL A 72 -21.07 1.93 6.77
CA VAL A 72 -20.11 2.86 6.15
C VAL A 72 -20.84 4.03 5.54
N THR A 73 -20.35 5.23 5.85
CA THR A 73 -20.81 6.47 5.24
C THR A 73 -19.63 7.11 4.50
N GLY A 74 -19.80 7.38 3.21
CA GLY A 74 -18.82 8.10 2.42
C GLY A 74 -18.99 9.60 2.56
N LEU A 75 -17.90 10.29 2.92
CA LEU A 75 -17.78 11.75 2.85
C LEU A 75 -17.23 12.14 1.47
N ALA A 76 -18.05 12.77 0.63
CA ALA A 76 -17.63 13.21 -0.70
C ALA A 76 -18.41 14.44 -1.17
N ARG A 77 -18.06 14.98 -2.36
CA ARG A 77 -18.80 16.12 -2.94
C ARG A 77 -20.21 15.67 -3.35
N ALA A 78 -21.17 16.58 -3.36
CA ALA A 78 -22.54 16.30 -3.80
C ALA A 78 -22.62 15.64 -5.20
N ALA A 79 -21.69 15.97 -6.11
CA ALA A 79 -21.60 15.37 -7.43
C ALA A 79 -21.31 13.86 -7.42
N ASP A 80 -20.72 13.35 -6.33
CA ASP A 80 -20.27 11.97 -6.19
C ASP A 80 -21.30 11.08 -5.46
N GLU A 81 -22.45 11.62 -5.03
CA GLU A 81 -23.45 10.89 -4.21
C GLU A 81 -23.89 9.58 -4.86
N ARG A 82 -24.24 9.61 -6.15
CA ARG A 82 -24.70 8.41 -6.87
C ARG A 82 -23.62 7.33 -6.89
N PHE A 83 -22.35 7.72 -7.04
CA PHE A 83 -21.23 6.79 -7.04
C PHE A 83 -21.07 6.15 -5.66
N VAL A 84 -21.02 6.97 -4.58
CA VAL A 84 -20.84 6.49 -3.20
C VAL A 84 -21.95 5.54 -2.78
N ARG A 85 -23.22 5.92 -3.01
CA ARG A 85 -24.36 5.05 -2.71
C ARG A 85 -24.37 3.78 -3.54
N GLY A 86 -23.89 3.85 -4.78
CA GLY A 86 -23.72 2.68 -5.65
C GLY A 86 -22.73 1.64 -5.13
N LEU A 87 -21.83 2.03 -4.21
CA LEU A 87 -20.91 1.11 -3.52
C LEU A 87 -21.57 0.41 -2.32
N GLY A 88 -22.76 0.83 -1.90
CA GLY A 88 -23.44 0.33 -0.69
C GLY A 88 -23.18 1.13 0.58
N ALA A 89 -22.56 2.32 0.48
CA ALA A 89 -22.40 3.24 1.60
C ALA A 89 -23.59 4.21 1.72
N ASP A 90 -23.81 4.70 2.94
CA ASP A 90 -24.48 5.97 3.17
C ASP A 90 -23.62 7.14 2.66
N PHE A 91 -24.20 8.33 2.59
CA PHE A 91 -23.54 9.48 1.99
C PHE A 91 -23.77 10.75 2.81
N VAL A 92 -22.69 11.52 3.01
CA VAL A 92 -22.71 12.87 3.56
C VAL A 92 -21.75 13.78 2.80
N THR A 93 -22.05 15.07 2.78
CA THR A 93 -21.15 16.11 2.24
C THR A 93 -20.29 16.77 3.32
N GLU A 94 -20.68 16.61 4.59
CA GLU A 94 -19.98 17.12 5.78
C GLU A 94 -20.04 16.05 6.87
N ALA A 95 -18.99 15.93 7.68
CA ALA A 95 -18.89 14.93 8.73
C ALA A 95 -19.07 15.57 10.11
N GLU A 96 -20.12 15.17 10.82
CA GLU A 96 -20.34 15.52 12.23
C GLU A 96 -19.43 14.68 13.16
N PRO A 97 -19.12 15.14 14.38
CA PRO A 97 -18.42 14.32 15.38
C PRO A 97 -19.22 13.10 15.84
N GLY A 98 -18.51 12.01 16.17
CA GLY A 98 -19.11 10.83 16.80
C GLY A 98 -18.79 9.50 16.12
N TRP A 99 -17.99 9.49 15.06
CA TRP A 99 -17.68 8.27 14.31
C TRP A 99 -16.76 7.33 15.09
N ASP A 100 -17.10 6.04 15.12
CA ASP A 100 -16.27 5.00 15.74
C ASP A 100 -14.87 4.91 15.10
N ALA A 101 -14.82 5.05 13.78
CA ALA A 101 -13.58 5.05 13.02
C ALA A 101 -13.67 5.99 11.80
N VAL A 102 -12.54 6.57 11.41
CA VAL A 102 -12.39 7.38 10.19
C VAL A 102 -11.20 6.88 9.39
N VAL A 103 -11.41 6.64 8.10
CA VAL A 103 -10.36 6.31 7.14
C VAL A 103 -10.16 7.51 6.21
N ASP A 104 -9.08 8.26 6.41
CA ASP A 104 -8.75 9.42 5.59
C ASP A 104 -7.82 9.05 4.43
N THR A 105 -8.36 9.10 3.22
CA THR A 105 -7.63 8.93 1.96
C THR A 105 -7.39 10.26 1.23
N THR A 106 -7.85 11.38 1.79
CA THR A 106 -7.86 12.71 1.16
C THR A 106 -6.58 13.50 1.38
N SER A 107 -5.67 13.00 2.25
CA SER A 107 -4.45 13.69 2.69
C SER A 107 -4.71 15.04 3.40
N GLN A 108 -5.95 15.36 3.76
CA GLN A 108 -6.39 16.59 4.44
C GLN A 108 -6.54 16.37 5.96
N GLN A 109 -5.40 16.09 6.59
CA GLN A 109 -5.29 15.46 7.91
C GLN A 109 -5.68 16.33 9.11
N VAL A 110 -5.69 17.67 8.97
CA VAL A 110 -5.90 18.59 10.11
C VAL A 110 -7.32 18.48 10.69
N TRP A 111 -8.27 17.96 9.90
CA TRP A 111 -9.67 17.79 10.27
C TRP A 111 -10.05 16.32 10.50
N GLY A 112 -9.16 15.38 10.19
CA GLY A 112 -9.47 13.94 10.15
C GLY A 112 -9.77 13.34 11.52
N LEU A 113 -9.24 13.92 12.60
CA LEU A 113 -9.52 13.49 13.96
C LEU A 113 -10.83 14.05 14.52
N THR A 114 -11.27 15.24 14.07
CA THR A 114 -12.48 15.92 14.55
C THR A 114 -13.74 15.03 14.50
N PRO A 115 -14.04 14.32 13.39
CA PRO A 115 -15.21 13.46 13.33
C PRO A 115 -15.11 12.24 14.25
N VAL A 116 -13.91 11.79 14.61
CA VAL A 116 -13.72 10.59 15.42
C VAL A 116 -14.22 10.83 16.86
N ARG A 117 -14.98 9.89 17.42
CA ARG A 117 -15.36 9.95 18.84
C ARG A 117 -14.17 9.72 19.75
N ASP A 118 -14.32 10.10 21.02
CA ASP A 118 -13.34 9.80 22.06
C ASP A 118 -13.14 8.26 22.15
N GLY A 119 -11.88 7.84 22.24
CA GLY A 119 -11.49 6.43 22.22
C GLY A 119 -11.70 5.72 20.88
N GLY A 120 -11.99 6.44 19.79
CA GLY A 120 -12.18 5.88 18.44
C GLY A 120 -10.87 5.60 17.71
N VAL A 121 -10.97 5.30 16.41
CA VAL A 121 -9.82 4.94 15.56
C VAL A 121 -9.71 5.88 14.35
N PHE A 122 -8.52 6.37 14.08
CA PHE A 122 -8.18 7.09 12.85
C PHE A 122 -7.19 6.29 12.02
N VAL A 123 -7.44 6.18 10.72
CA VAL A 123 -6.52 5.57 9.75
C VAL A 123 -6.22 6.56 8.64
N GLY A 124 -5.01 7.11 8.62
CA GLY A 124 -4.54 8.00 7.56
C GLY A 124 -3.79 7.24 6.46
N VAL A 125 -4.28 7.32 5.23
CA VAL A 125 -3.59 6.81 4.03
C VAL A 125 -2.86 7.96 3.35
N ARG A 126 -1.52 7.93 3.41
CA ARG A 126 -0.60 9.01 3.01
C ARG A 126 -0.89 10.38 3.66
N PRO A 127 -0.87 10.49 5.00
CA PRO A 127 -0.83 11.79 5.64
C PRO A 127 0.32 12.68 5.16
N ASN A 128 0.04 13.96 4.90
CA ASN A 128 1.08 14.99 4.82
C ASN A 128 1.77 15.19 6.19
N LEU A 129 1.03 14.96 7.28
CA LEU A 129 1.51 14.94 8.67
C LEU A 129 0.62 13.97 9.46
N ALA A 130 1.22 13.05 10.22
CA ALA A 130 0.46 12.21 11.14
C ALA A 130 -0.12 13.09 12.27
N PRO A 131 -1.45 13.13 12.48
CA PRO A 131 -2.02 13.97 13.52
C PRO A 131 -1.65 13.40 14.90
N ALA A 132 -1.39 14.29 15.85
CA ALA A 132 -1.09 13.88 17.21
C ALA A 132 -2.33 13.18 17.83
N PRO A 133 -2.17 12.00 18.46
CA PRO A 133 -3.28 11.37 19.16
C PRO A 133 -3.87 12.31 20.22
N GLU A 134 -5.19 12.48 20.19
CA GLU A 134 -5.96 13.27 21.17
C GLU A 134 -7.21 12.48 21.56
N ARG A 135 -7.89 12.86 22.65
CA ARG A 135 -9.20 12.29 23.05
C ARG A 135 -9.22 10.76 23.16
N GLY A 136 -8.05 10.15 23.43
CA GLY A 136 -7.89 8.69 23.47
C GLY A 136 -7.99 7.98 22.11
N ILE A 137 -7.95 8.72 21.01
CA ILE A 137 -8.05 8.18 19.64
C ILE A 137 -6.78 7.41 19.27
N THR A 138 -6.96 6.22 18.72
CA THR A 138 -5.86 5.42 18.15
C THR A 138 -5.56 5.87 16.72
N VAL A 139 -4.35 6.36 16.46
CA VAL A 139 -3.92 6.86 15.14
C VAL A 139 -3.05 5.83 14.42
N ASN A 140 -3.50 5.38 13.25
CA ASN A 140 -2.77 4.50 12.34
C ASN A 140 -2.42 5.27 11.06
N VAL A 141 -1.18 5.16 10.59
CA VAL A 141 -0.70 5.90 9.41
C VAL A 141 0.00 4.96 8.43
N LEU A 142 -0.41 5.02 7.16
CA LEU A 142 0.19 4.30 6.05
C LEU A 142 0.90 5.31 5.13
N LEU A 143 2.24 5.32 5.03
CA LEU A 143 2.99 6.34 4.28
C LEU A 143 4.26 5.81 3.58
N THR A 144 4.48 6.27 2.34
CA THR A 144 5.78 6.30 1.63
C THR A 144 6.00 7.73 1.12
N GLN A 145 7.16 8.33 1.39
CA GLN A 145 7.53 9.67 0.89
C GLN A 145 8.75 9.60 -0.03
N SER A 146 8.67 10.26 -1.18
CA SER A 146 9.78 10.41 -2.11
C SER A 146 10.57 11.69 -1.79
N ASP A 147 11.86 11.56 -1.54
CA ASP A 147 12.77 12.68 -1.29
C ASP A 147 14.07 12.44 -2.05
N ARG A 148 14.29 13.21 -3.12
CA ARG A 148 15.46 13.08 -4.00
C ARG A 148 16.75 13.33 -3.23
N THR A 149 16.84 14.46 -2.52
CA THR A 149 18.06 14.87 -1.83
C THR A 149 18.45 13.85 -0.77
N ARG A 150 17.46 13.38 0.00
CA ARG A 150 17.68 12.32 1.00
C ARG A 150 18.07 10.99 0.35
N LEU A 151 17.42 10.62 -0.76
CA LEU A 151 17.77 9.41 -1.49
C LEU A 151 19.21 9.47 -2.04
N GLU A 152 19.63 10.58 -2.62
CA GLU A 152 21.00 10.80 -3.11
C GLU A 152 22.04 10.66 -1.97
N GLN A 153 21.74 11.22 -0.80
CA GLN A 153 22.59 11.07 0.38
C GLN A 153 22.68 9.61 0.85
N LEU A 154 21.55 8.90 0.90
CA LEU A 154 21.51 7.49 1.29
C LEU A 154 22.26 6.60 0.29
N LEU A 155 22.14 6.88 -1.01
CA LEU A 155 22.89 6.18 -2.06
C LEU A 155 24.39 6.39 -1.90
N THR A 156 24.84 7.63 -1.67
CA THR A 156 26.26 7.94 -1.41
C THR A 156 26.79 7.15 -0.19
N LEU A 157 26.00 7.08 0.88
CA LEU A 157 26.36 6.30 2.07
C LEU A 157 26.40 4.80 1.80
N ALA A 158 25.49 4.28 0.97
CA ALA A 158 25.47 2.88 0.58
C ALA A 158 26.67 2.50 -0.31
N GLU A 159 26.98 3.32 -1.31
CA GLU A 159 28.13 3.15 -2.20
C GLU A 159 29.46 3.17 -1.44
N SER A 160 29.59 4.06 -0.45
CA SER A 160 30.77 4.12 0.42
C SER A 160 30.87 2.99 1.46
N GLY A 161 29.86 2.12 1.55
CA GLY A 161 29.77 1.04 2.55
C GLY A 161 29.44 1.51 3.97
N ARG A 162 29.26 2.83 4.19
CA ARG A 162 28.89 3.41 5.49
C ARG A 162 27.44 3.11 5.88
N LEU A 163 26.59 2.82 4.90
CA LEU A 163 25.24 2.29 5.07
C LEU A 163 25.14 0.94 4.36
N PRO A 164 25.48 -0.19 5.03
CA PRO A 164 25.47 -1.49 4.37
C PRO A 164 24.05 -1.91 3.98
N ALA A 165 23.84 -2.23 2.70
CA ALA A 165 22.63 -2.89 2.24
C ALA A 165 22.66 -4.37 2.68
N ARG A 166 21.76 -4.75 3.60
CA ARG A 166 21.68 -6.13 4.08
C ARG A 166 20.80 -6.95 3.14
N VAL A 167 21.42 -7.82 2.36
CA VAL A 167 20.74 -8.84 1.56
C VAL A 167 20.72 -10.14 2.34
N HIS A 168 19.53 -10.68 2.56
CA HIS A 168 19.35 -11.97 3.21
C HIS A 168 19.66 -13.11 2.23
N ALA A 169 19.07 -13.06 1.03
CA ALA A 169 19.36 -13.94 -0.08
C ALA A 169 18.98 -13.30 -1.41
N VAL A 170 19.60 -13.76 -2.49
CA VAL A 170 19.22 -13.43 -3.87
C VAL A 170 18.60 -14.68 -4.49
N LEU A 171 17.39 -14.55 -5.03
CA LEU A 171 16.62 -15.63 -5.61
C LEU A 171 16.19 -15.27 -7.04
N PRO A 172 16.02 -16.25 -7.95
CA PRO A 172 15.43 -15.98 -9.25
C PRO A 172 13.97 -15.51 -9.11
N LEU A 173 13.50 -14.70 -10.06
CA LEU A 173 12.12 -14.21 -10.13
C LEU A 173 11.09 -15.35 -10.08
N ALA A 174 11.45 -16.51 -10.64
CA ALA A 174 10.65 -17.74 -10.58
C ALA A 174 10.32 -18.20 -9.15
N GLN A 175 11.09 -17.77 -8.15
CA GLN A 175 10.90 -18.08 -6.73
C GLN A 175 10.25 -16.93 -5.95
N ALA A 176 9.52 -16.03 -6.64
CA ALA A 176 8.83 -14.92 -5.98
C ALA A 176 7.91 -15.40 -4.84
N ALA A 177 7.09 -16.43 -5.06
CA ALA A 177 6.22 -16.99 -4.02
C ALA A 177 7.01 -17.51 -2.80
N ASP A 178 8.09 -18.25 -3.03
CA ASP A 178 8.97 -18.79 -1.98
C ASP A 178 9.59 -17.67 -1.13
N ALA A 179 10.07 -16.60 -1.80
CA ALA A 179 10.64 -15.44 -1.13
C ALA A 179 9.62 -14.70 -0.25
N HIS A 180 8.37 -14.60 -0.71
CA HIS A 180 7.29 -13.99 0.05
C HIS A 180 6.87 -14.87 1.24
N ARG A 181 6.77 -16.19 1.10
CA ARG A 181 6.52 -17.10 2.23
C ARG A 181 7.61 -16.98 3.30
N ALA A 182 8.87 -17.02 2.90
CA ALA A 182 9.99 -16.90 3.83
C ALA A 182 10.03 -15.52 4.52
N THR A 183 9.53 -14.47 3.87
CA THR A 183 9.38 -13.14 4.47
C THR A 183 8.24 -13.09 5.52
N ALA A 184 7.21 -13.91 5.37
CA ALA A 184 6.11 -14.02 6.33
C ALA A 184 6.53 -14.75 7.62
N GLU A 185 7.56 -15.60 7.53
CA GLU A 185 8.17 -16.26 8.68
C GLU A 185 9.14 -15.32 9.41
N ALA A 186 9.27 -15.48 10.73
CA ALA A 186 10.24 -14.72 11.51
C ALA A 186 11.67 -15.28 11.32
N GLY A 187 12.70 -14.41 11.41
CA GLY A 187 14.10 -14.84 11.46
C GLY A 187 15.00 -14.40 10.31
N MET A 188 14.49 -13.62 9.35
CA MET A 188 15.35 -13.08 8.29
C MET A 188 16.26 -11.94 8.79
N SER A 189 17.46 -11.86 8.20
CA SER A 189 18.42 -10.79 8.42
C SER A 189 18.74 -10.13 7.08
N GLY A 190 18.12 -8.96 6.81
CA GLY A 190 18.21 -8.27 5.53
C GLY A 190 16.98 -8.50 4.63
N ARG A 191 17.10 -8.24 3.33
CA ARG A 191 16.03 -8.41 2.33
C ARG A 191 16.27 -9.60 1.41
N TYR A 192 15.22 -10.33 1.05
CA TYR A 192 15.24 -11.14 -0.17
C TYR A 192 15.27 -10.21 -1.39
N VAL A 193 16.08 -10.56 -2.38
CA VAL A 193 16.20 -9.82 -3.64
C VAL A 193 15.93 -10.78 -4.79
N LEU A 194 14.98 -10.44 -5.66
CA LEU A 194 14.61 -11.19 -6.84
C LEU A 194 15.43 -10.71 -8.04
N GLN A 195 15.95 -11.64 -8.83
CA GLN A 195 16.64 -11.36 -10.10
C GLN A 195 15.84 -11.90 -11.29
N PRO A 196 15.76 -11.15 -12.41
CA PRO A 196 14.90 -11.47 -13.56
C PRO A 196 15.09 -12.82 -14.20
#